data_AF-A0A1Q3D7Q0-F1
#
_entry.id   AF-A0A1Q3D7Q0-F1
#
_cell.length_a   1.000
_cell.length_b   1.000
_cell.length_c   1.000
_cell.angle_alpha   90.00
_cell.angle_beta   90.00
_cell.angle_gamma   90.00
#
_symmetry.space_group_name_H-M   'P 1'
#
loop_
_entity.id
_entity.type
_entity.pdbx_description
1 polymer ?
#
loop_
_entity_poly.entity_id
_entity_poly.type
_entity_poly.pdbx_seq_one_letter_code
_entity_poly.pdbx_strand_id
1 'polypeptide(L)'
;MGLFSHSSWVHDDDELKKKRRPLLSQLFSPILLKAFSITFFGEWGDKSQLATIGFATDENPFGVILGGILGQALCTTAAVFGGKILASQISEKIMDVFTILMQVALSGGVLFIVFGIQYFLSTVE
;
A
#
# COMPACT_ATOMS: atom_id res chain seq x y z
N MET A 1 3.45 44.83 -43.62
CA MET A 1 4.09 44.41 -42.36
C MET A 1 2.99 44.19 -41.33
N GLY A 2 2.73 42.96 -40.87
CA GLY A 2 1.69 42.75 -39.85
C GLY A 2 1.20 41.31 -39.63
N LEU A 3 1.54 40.34 -40.48
CA LEU A 3 0.99 38.98 -40.38
C LEU A 3 1.95 37.92 -39.83
N PHE A 4 3.13 38.31 -39.35
CA PHE A 4 4.15 37.36 -38.84
C PHE A 4 4.30 37.33 -37.31
N SER A 5 3.46 38.05 -36.57
CA SER A 5 3.62 38.21 -35.11
C SER A 5 2.51 37.55 -34.28
N HIS A 6 1.58 36.79 -34.87
CA HIS A 6 0.48 36.17 -34.11
C HIS A 6 0.62 34.65 -33.94
N SER A 7 1.38 33.97 -34.81
CA SER A 7 1.64 32.53 -34.72
C SER A 7 2.72 32.14 -33.71
N SER A 8 3.58 33.10 -33.31
CA SER A 8 4.65 32.87 -32.33
C SER A 8 4.18 32.91 -30.88
N TRP A 9 3.06 33.57 -30.58
CA TRP A 9 2.52 33.69 -29.20
C TRP A 9 1.62 32.52 -28.82
N VAL A 10 0.87 31.96 -29.79
CA VAL A 10 -0.05 30.83 -29.53
C VAL A 10 0.71 29.55 -29.18
N HIS A 11 1.95 29.39 -29.63
CA HIS A 11 2.71 28.16 -29.37
C HIS A 11 3.51 28.18 -28.05
N ASP A 12 3.75 29.37 -27.47
CA ASP A 12 4.48 29.51 -26.20
C ASP A 12 3.56 29.36 -24.97
N ASP A 13 2.29 29.74 -25.09
CA ASP A 13 1.29 29.63 -24.03
C ASP A 13 0.91 28.17 -23.69
N ASP A 14 1.06 27.24 -24.64
CA ASP A 14 0.73 25.82 -24.45
C ASP A 14 1.86 25.02 -23.77
N GLU A 15 3.12 25.41 -23.96
CA GLU A 15 4.27 24.75 -23.32
C GLU A 15 4.38 25.08 -21.83
N LEU A 16 3.90 26.26 -21.40
CA LEU A 16 3.86 26.67 -19.99
C LEU A 16 2.72 26.00 -19.20
N LYS A 17 1.59 25.66 -19.83
CA LYS A 17 0.48 24.95 -19.17
C LYS A 17 0.76 23.47 -18.94
N LYS A 18 1.60 22.83 -19.77
CA LYS A 18 1.94 21.41 -19.66
C LYS A 18 2.87 21.09 -18.47
N LYS A 19 3.59 22.09 -17.95
CA LYS A 19 4.59 21.92 -16.87
C LYS A 19 4.03 22.09 -15.45
N ARG A 20 2.77 22.53 -15.28
CA ARG A 20 2.10 22.63 -13.99
C ARG A 20 0.90 21.69 -13.89
N ARG A 21 1.14 20.38 -14.00
CA ARG A 21 0.26 19.46 -13.27
C ARG A 21 0.49 19.78 -11.79
N PRO A 22 -0.52 20.25 -11.05
CA PRO A 22 -0.29 20.62 -9.67
C PRO A 22 0.24 19.38 -8.96
N LEU A 23 1.35 19.48 -8.22
CA LEU A 23 1.86 18.38 -7.39
C LEU A 23 0.74 17.77 -6.53
N LEU A 24 -0.25 18.59 -6.16
CA LEU A 24 -1.48 18.18 -5.51
C LEU A 24 -2.34 17.20 -6.34
N SER A 25 -2.46 17.34 -7.66
CA SER A 25 -3.15 16.33 -8.51
C SER A 25 -2.40 15.00 -8.60
N GLN A 26 -1.07 15.02 -8.43
CA GLN A 26 -0.27 13.79 -8.34
C GLN A 26 -0.39 13.15 -6.95
N LEU A 27 -0.39 13.96 -5.88
CA LEU A 27 -0.58 13.53 -4.49
C LEU A 27 -2.00 13.01 -4.21
N PHE A 28 -3.02 13.67 -4.76
CA PHE A 28 -4.44 13.24 -4.70
C PHE A 28 -4.82 12.36 -5.90
N SER A 29 -3.88 11.57 -6.41
CA SER A 29 -4.23 10.49 -7.33
C SER A 29 -5.07 9.44 -6.58
N PRO A 30 -6.14 8.89 -7.17
CA PRO A 30 -6.94 7.85 -6.54
C PRO A 30 -6.11 6.62 -6.13
N ILE A 31 -4.99 6.36 -6.81
CA ILE A 31 -4.05 5.30 -6.43
C ILE A 31 -3.33 5.63 -5.12
N LEU A 32 -2.86 6.87 -4.94
CA LEU A 32 -2.19 7.30 -3.72
C LEU A 32 -3.15 7.33 -2.55
N LEU A 33 -4.37 7.82 -2.74
CA LEU A 33 -5.41 7.79 -1.71
C LEU A 33 -5.77 6.35 -1.31
N LYS A 34 -5.85 5.43 -2.27
CA LYS A 34 -6.14 4.02 -1.97
C LYS A 34 -5.00 3.35 -1.21
N ALA A 35 -3.77 3.53 -1.67
CA ALA A 35 -2.57 3.00 -1.00
C ALA A 35 -2.36 3.64 0.38
N PHE A 36 -2.58 4.95 0.49
CA PHE A 36 -2.56 5.66 1.75
C PHE A 36 -3.64 5.15 2.69
N SER A 37 -4.90 5.06 2.27
CA SER A 37 -5.99 4.60 3.13
C SER A 37 -5.77 3.17 3.61
N ILE A 38 -5.33 2.23 2.76
CA ILE A 38 -5.11 0.85 3.19
C ILE A 38 -3.94 0.73 4.17
N THR A 39 -2.83 1.43 3.92
CA THR A 39 -1.68 1.44 4.84
C THR A 39 -2.01 2.20 6.12
N PHE A 40 -2.68 3.35 6.01
CA PHE A 40 -3.09 4.17 7.13
C PHE A 40 -4.01 3.39 8.05
N PHE A 41 -5.10 2.81 7.55
CA PHE A 41 -6.00 1.99 8.38
C PHE A 41 -5.35 0.68 8.86
N GLY A 42 -4.43 0.10 8.08
CA GLY A 42 -3.70 -1.11 8.46
C GLY A 42 -2.70 -0.89 9.60
N GLU A 43 -2.07 0.28 9.64
CA GLU A 43 -1.12 0.68 10.70
C GLU A 43 -1.72 1.68 11.69
N TRP A 44 -3.02 2.04 11.57
CA TRP A 44 -3.63 3.01 12.47
C TRP A 44 -3.74 2.39 13.86
N GLY A 45 -2.96 2.92 14.79
CA GLY A 45 -2.91 2.40 16.16
C GLY A 45 -2.00 1.18 16.35
N ASP A 46 -1.04 0.94 15.45
CA ASP A 46 -0.04 -0.10 15.67
C ASP A 46 0.95 0.27 16.78
N LYS A 47 1.44 -0.77 17.47
CA LYS A 47 2.39 -0.73 18.59
C LYS A 47 3.66 0.05 18.25
N SER A 48 4.03 0.09 16.97
CA SER A 48 5.16 0.88 16.44
C SER A 48 5.00 2.39 16.66
N GLN A 49 3.79 2.95 16.62
CA GLN A 49 3.53 4.36 16.90
C GLN A 49 3.72 4.68 18.40
N LEU A 50 3.25 3.79 19.28
CA LEU A 50 3.47 3.92 20.72
C LEU A 50 4.94 3.72 21.11
N ALA A 51 5.65 2.80 20.45
CA ALA A 51 7.09 2.62 20.64
C ALA A 51 7.89 3.86 20.21
N THR A 52 7.47 4.51 19.11
CA THR A 52 8.08 5.76 18.62
C THR A 52 7.87 6.90 19.61
N ILE A 53 6.68 7.04 20.19
CA ILE A 53 6.39 8.03 21.24
C ILE A 53 7.19 7.74 22.52
N GLY A 54 7.32 6.45 22.89
CA GLY A 54 8.15 6.01 24.02
C GLY A 54 9.63 6.38 23.85
N PHE A 55 10.23 6.04 22.71
CA PHE A 55 11.61 6.42 22.39
C PHE A 55 11.80 7.93 22.25
N ALA A 56 10.83 8.65 21.70
CA ALA A 56 10.89 10.12 21.58
C ALA A 56 10.77 10.86 22.92
N THR A 57 10.32 10.17 23.98
CA THR A 57 10.25 10.71 25.34
C THR A 57 11.57 10.51 26.10
N ASP A 58 12.30 9.43 25.81
CA ASP A 58 13.59 9.10 26.46
C ASP A 58 14.82 9.65 25.69
N GLU A 59 14.71 9.87 24.37
CA GLU A 59 15.81 10.26 23.47
C GLU A 59 15.44 11.45 22.56
N ASN A 60 16.39 12.01 21.80
CA ASN A 60 16.12 13.12 20.90
C ASN A 60 15.06 12.75 19.84
N PRO A 61 13.90 13.43 19.79
CA PRO A 61 12.76 13.05 18.94
C PRO A 61 13.12 13.05 17.44
N PHE A 62 14.04 13.91 17.02
CA PHE A 62 14.54 13.93 15.64
C PHE A 62 15.28 12.65 15.25
N GLY A 63 16.02 12.02 16.16
CA GLY A 63 16.76 10.79 15.91
C GLY A 63 15.84 9.60 15.68
N VAL A 64 14.78 9.50 16.49
CA VAL A 64 13.77 8.44 16.40
C VAL A 64 13.00 8.53 15.08
N ILE A 65 12.59 9.74 14.68
CA ILE A 65 11.90 9.97 13.41
C ILE A 65 12.81 9.59 12.23
N LEU A 66 14.08 10.02 12.25
CA LEU A 66 15.02 9.69 11.18
C LEU A 66 15.26 8.17 11.07
N GLY A 67 15.42 7.50 12.21
CA GLY A 67 15.60 6.06 12.28
C GLY A 67 14.38 5.29 11.77
N GLY A 68 13.16 5.72 12.13
CA GLY A 68 11.91 5.14 11.65
C GLY A 68 11.73 5.28 10.14
N ILE A 69 12.00 6.47 9.58
CA ILE A 69 11.94 6.71 8.12
C ILE A 69 12.95 5.81 7.40
N LEU A 70 14.19 5.74 7.88
CA LEU A 70 15.23 4.90 7.27
C LEU A 70 14.88 3.41 7.36
N GLY A 71 14.40 2.94 8.52
CA GLY A 71 13.97 1.56 8.71
C GLY A 71 12.84 1.17 7.76
N GLN A 72 11.82 2.01 7.64
CA GLN A 72 10.67 1.75 6.77
C GLN A 72 11.04 1.80 5.28
N ALA A 73 11.92 2.74 4.90
CA ALA A 73 12.44 2.81 3.53
C ALA A 73 13.25 1.55 3.16
N LEU A 74 14.10 1.07 4.07
CA LEU A 74 14.88 -0.16 3.86
C LEU A 74 13.98 -1.40 3.77
N CYS A 75 13.02 -1.54 4.68
CA CYS A 75 12.07 -2.64 4.68
C CYS A 75 11.26 -2.69 3.38
N THR A 76 10.71 -1.55 2.96
CA THR A 76 9.93 -1.43 1.71
C THR A 76 10.78 -1.77 0.50
N THR A 77 12.03 -1.29 0.46
CA THR A 77 12.95 -1.58 -0.64
C THR A 77 13.26 -3.07 -0.72
N ALA A 78 13.58 -3.71 0.41
CA ALA A 78 13.82 -5.15 0.48
C ALA A 78 12.59 -5.96 0.03
N ALA A 79 11.38 -5.57 0.45
CA ALA A 79 10.14 -6.21 0.06
C ALA A 79 9.87 -6.10 -1.45
N VAL A 80 10.11 -4.92 -2.06
CA VAL A 80 9.92 -4.73 -3.50
C VAL A 80 10.95 -5.52 -4.32
N PHE A 81 12.22 -5.53 -3.90
CA PHE A 81 13.25 -6.33 -4.57
C PHE A 81 12.99 -7.84 -4.43
N GLY A 82 12.67 -8.30 -3.23
CA GLY A 82 12.29 -9.69 -2.98
C GLY A 82 11.04 -10.09 -3.77
N GLY A 83 10.02 -9.22 -3.79
CA GLY A 83 8.78 -9.42 -4.55
C GLY A 83 9.01 -9.50 -6.06
N LYS A 84 9.92 -8.71 -6.63
CA LYS A 84 10.29 -8.79 -8.06
C LYS A 84 10.97 -10.11 -8.41
N ILE A 85 11.87 -10.60 -7.54
CA ILE A 85 12.57 -11.87 -7.74
C ILE A 85 11.58 -13.04 -7.61
N LEU A 86 10.70 -12.98 -6.61
CA LEU A 86 9.65 -13.99 -6.39
C LEU A 86 8.61 -13.98 -7.52
N ALA A 87 8.17 -12.81 -7.99
CA ALA A 87 7.21 -12.68 -9.10
C ALA A 87 7.72 -13.34 -10.39
N SER A 88 9.04 -13.30 -10.62
CA SER A 88 9.66 -13.98 -11.77
C SER A 88 9.71 -15.51 -11.62
N GLN A 89 9.69 -16.04 -10.40
CA GLN A 89 9.75 -17.48 -10.10
C GLN A 89 8.34 -18.09 -9.88
N ILE A 90 7.32 -17.25 -9.70
CA ILE A 90 5.94 -17.64 -9.39
C ILE A 90 5.12 -18.02 -10.63
N SER A 91 5.62 -17.78 -11.84
CA SER A 91 4.79 -17.63 -13.04
C SER A 91 3.83 -18.78 -13.40
N GLU A 92 3.94 -19.99 -12.86
CA GLU A 92 2.93 -21.04 -13.13
C GLU A 92 2.62 -21.94 -11.91
N LYS A 93 3.64 -22.46 -11.20
CA LYS A 93 3.40 -23.53 -10.20
C LYS A 93 2.83 -23.07 -8.86
N ILE A 94 3.16 -21.86 -8.41
CA ILE A 94 2.69 -21.36 -7.11
C ILE A 94 1.25 -20.86 -7.22
N MET A 95 0.82 -20.34 -8.37
CA MET A 95 -0.55 -19.87 -8.56
C MET A 95 -1.56 -21.01 -8.48
N ASP A 96 -1.26 -22.17 -9.06
CA ASP A 96 -2.12 -23.36 -8.96
C ASP A 96 -2.17 -23.91 -7.55
N VAL A 97 -1.02 -24.07 -6.89
CA VAL A 97 -0.97 -24.54 -5.49
C VAL A 97 -1.68 -23.57 -4.56
N PHE A 98 -1.45 -22.26 -4.70
CA PHE A 98 -2.07 -21.25 -3.85
C PHE A 98 -3.60 -21.19 -4.03
N THR A 99 -4.08 -21.33 -5.26
CA THR A 99 -5.52 -21.44 -5.55
C THR A 99 -6.10 -22.68 -4.85
N ILE A 100 -5.48 -23.85 -5.03
CA ILE A 100 -5.93 -25.10 -4.40
C ILE A 100 -5.93 -24.98 -2.86
N LEU A 101 -4.86 -24.42 -2.26
CA LEU A 101 -4.78 -24.27 -0.81
C LEU A 101 -5.83 -23.30 -0.26
N MET A 102 -6.12 -22.21 -0.99
CA MET A 102 -7.15 -21.25 -0.60
C MET A 102 -8.55 -21.89 -0.63
N GLN A 103 -8.87 -22.72 -1.63
CA GLN A 103 -10.14 -23.46 -1.64
C GLN A 103 -10.25 -24.46 -0.48
N VAL A 104 -9.17 -25.15 -0.14
CA VAL A 104 -9.17 -26.09 1.00
C VAL A 104 -9.35 -25.34 2.33
N ALA A 105 -8.69 -24.21 2.53
CA ALA A 105 -8.84 -23.40 3.73
C ALA A 105 -10.27 -22.83 3.87
N LEU A 106 -10.86 -22.36 2.77
CA LEU A 106 -12.22 -21.80 2.78
C LEU A 106 -13.27 -22.88 3.07
N SER A 107 -13.17 -24.03 2.39
CA SER A 107 -14.07 -25.17 2.63
C SER A 107 -13.91 -25.75 4.04
N GLY A 108 -12.68 -25.85 4.55
CA GLY A 108 -12.40 -26.23 5.93
C GLY A 108 -12.99 -25.25 6.96
N GLY A 109 -12.88 -23.95 6.73
CA GLY A 109 -13.47 -22.92 7.59
C GLY A 109 -15.01 -22.98 7.61
N VAL A 110 -15.64 -23.17 6.44
CA VAL A 110 -17.10 -23.35 6.35
C VAL A 110 -17.54 -24.62 7.08
N LEU A 111 -16.85 -25.75 6.87
CA LEU A 111 -17.10 -27.00 7.57
C LEU A 111 -16.94 -26.82 9.09
N PHE A 112 -15.90 -26.12 9.54
CA PHE A 112 -15.67 -25.86 10.96
C PHE A 112 -16.81 -25.06 11.60
N ILE A 113 -17.32 -24.02 10.92
CA ILE A 113 -18.47 -23.25 11.41
C ILE A 113 -19.73 -24.11 11.46
N VAL A 114 -20.00 -24.90 10.42
CA VAL A 114 -21.19 -25.78 10.37
C VAL A 114 -21.13 -26.83 11.48
N PHE A 115 -20.00 -27.50 11.67
CA PHE A 115 -19.82 -28.47 12.76
C PHE A 115 -19.89 -27.80 14.14
N GLY A 116 -19.33 -26.60 14.29
CA GLY A 116 -19.40 -25.84 15.54
C GLY A 116 -20.84 -25.47 15.92
N ILE A 117 -21.65 -25.03 14.95
CA ILE A 117 -23.07 -24.73 15.17
C ILE A 117 -23.84 -26.02 15.47
N GLN A 118 -23.58 -27.10 14.73
CA GLN A 118 -24.27 -28.37 14.94
C GLN A 118 -23.95 -28.96 16.31
N TYR A 119 -22.69 -28.88 16.76
CA TYR A 119 -22.27 -29.27 18.10
C TYR A 119 -22.94 -28.42 19.19
N PHE A 120 -23.01 -27.11 18.99
CA PHE A 120 -23.66 -26.20 19.95
C PHE A 120 -25.16 -26.51 20.09
N LEU A 121 -25.87 -26.76 18.98
CA LEU A 121 -27.29 -27.12 19.00
C LEU A 121 -27.52 -28.49 19.63
N SER A 122 -26.69 -29.49 19.33
CA SER A 122 -26.79 -30.83 19.94
C SER A 122 -26.39 -30.88 21.42
N THR A 123 -25.75 -29.85 21.95
CA THR A 123 -25.49 -29.72 23.39
C THR A 123 -26.65 -29.04 24.14
N VAL A 124 -27.54 -28.35 23.41
CA VAL A 124 -28.68 -27.60 23.95
C VAL A 124 -29.98 -28.43 23.97
N GLU A 125 -30.04 -29.53 23.20
CA GLU A 125 -31.05 -30.61 23.35
C GLU A 125 -30.58 -31.69 24.33
#